data_AF-A0A328BZ03-F1
#
_entry.id   AF-A0A328BZ03-F1
#
_cell.length_a   1.000
_cell.length_b   1.000
_cell.length_c   1.000
_cell.angle_alpha   90.00
_cell.angle_beta   90.00
_cell.angle_gamma   90.00
#
_symmetry.space_group_name_H-M   'P 1'
#
loop_
_entity.id
_entity.type
_entity.pdbx_description
1 polymer ?
#
loop_
_entity_poly.entity_id
_entity_poly.type
_entity_poly.pdbx_seq_one_letter_code
_entity_poly.pdbx_strand_id
1 'polypeptide(L)'
;MKVLLALLFAGLLYYSFFRLPRYVSRGALIGGSLLMLLVMVLGVAVAVRWLNASLSPGLGQALSLLQTALVLTLMNQVSHYMVDYQLRWHEENNAGNRHRFPLSVLIDYQRGIKTTFTVFWLVGAAMLAFGILTGPQPG
;
A
#
# COMPACT_ATOMS: atom_id res chain seq x y z
N MET A 1 15.82 -12.72 20.02
CA MET A 1 15.75 -13.40 18.71
C MET A 1 14.66 -12.85 17.79
N LYS A 2 13.40 -12.70 18.25
CA LYS A 2 12.26 -12.27 17.43
C LYS A 2 12.36 -10.82 16.89
N VAL A 3 12.82 -9.87 17.71
CA VAL A 3 13.03 -8.46 17.30
C VAL A 3 14.13 -8.34 16.23
N LEU A 4 15.17 -9.16 16.33
CA LEU A 4 16.27 -9.19 15.38
C LEU A 4 15.82 -9.63 13.98
N LEU A 5 14.90 -10.60 13.91
CA LEU A 5 14.27 -11.06 12.66
C LEU A 5 13.40 -9.98 12.01
N ALA A 6 12.63 -9.24 12.81
CA ALA A 6 11.82 -8.13 12.30
C ALA A 6 12.68 -6.98 11.74
N LEU A 7 13.79 -6.65 12.42
CA LEU A 7 14.74 -5.64 11.96
C LEU A 7 15.53 -6.09 10.72
N LEU A 8 15.91 -7.37 10.63
CA LEU A 8 16.52 -7.95 9.43
C LEU A 8 15.57 -7.94 8.24
N PHE A 9 14.29 -8.23 8.45
CA PHE A 9 13.26 -8.16 7.41
C PHE A 9 13.05 -6.72 6.93
N ALA A 10 12.97 -5.75 7.84
CA ALA A 10 12.89 -4.33 7.51
C ALA A 10 14.14 -3.83 6.77
N GLY A 11 15.34 -4.29 7.15
CA GLY A 11 16.60 -3.97 6.46
C GLY A 11 16.69 -4.54 5.05
N LEU A 12 16.23 -5.79 4.84
CA LEU A 12 16.12 -6.40 3.52
C LEU A 12 15.13 -5.66 2.62
N LEU A 13 14.01 -5.22 3.20
CA LEU A 13 13.01 -4.41 2.49
C LEU A 13 13.57 -3.03 2.09
N TYR A 14 14.29 -2.36 2.99
CA TYR A 14 14.98 -1.09 2.71
C TYR A 14 16.02 -1.23 1.59
N TYR A 15 16.87 -2.27 1.65
CA TYR A 15 17.90 -2.52 0.64
C TYR A 15 17.32 -2.76 -0.76
N SER A 16 16.19 -3.46 -0.82
CA SER A 16 15.49 -3.79 -2.07
C SER A 16 14.81 -2.57 -2.70
N PHE A 17 14.39 -1.59 -1.90
CA PHE A 17 13.73 -0.36 -2.36
C PHE A 17 14.70 0.64 -2.99
N PHE A 18 15.92 0.74 -2.44
CA PHE A 18 16.88 1.79 -2.83
C PHE A 18 17.96 1.32 -3.82
N ARG A 19 18.03 0.03 -4.15
CA ARG A 19 19.10 -0.55 -4.99
C ARG A 19 18.55 -1.31 -6.20
N LEU A 20 17.72 -0.67 -7.02
CA LEU A 20 17.26 -1.25 -8.29
C LEU A 20 18.24 -0.95 -9.44
N PRO A 21 18.62 -1.95 -10.26
CA PRO A 21 19.47 -1.76 -11.43
C PRO A 21 18.77 -0.91 -12.51
N ARG A 22 19.54 -0.07 -13.21
CA ARG A 22 19.03 0.87 -14.24
C ARG A 22 18.43 0.23 -15.51
N TYR A 23 18.38 -1.11 -15.60
CA TYR A 23 18.03 -1.86 -16.82
C TYR A 23 16.74 -2.71 -16.72
N VAL A 24 15.92 -2.48 -15.69
CA VAL A 24 14.67 -3.22 -15.51
C VAL A 24 13.57 -2.62 -16.39
N SER A 25 12.81 -3.45 -17.11
CA SER A 25 11.68 -2.97 -17.91
C SER A 25 10.70 -2.23 -17.00
N ARG A 26 10.19 -1.09 -17.46
CA ARG A 26 9.32 -0.20 -16.66
C ARG A 26 8.10 -0.95 -16.06
N GLY A 27 7.57 -1.96 -16.76
CA GLY A 27 6.51 -2.84 -16.25
C GLY A 27 6.97 -3.80 -15.13
N ALA A 28 8.21 -4.31 -15.19
CA ALA A 28 8.78 -5.12 -14.13
C ALA A 28 9.09 -4.29 -12.86
N LEU A 29 9.39 -2.99 -13.00
CA LEU A 29 9.49 -2.08 -11.85
C LEU A 29 8.14 -1.91 -11.14
N ILE A 30 7.04 -1.71 -11.88
CA ILE A 30 5.70 -1.57 -11.29
C ILE A 30 5.24 -2.89 -10.69
N GLY A 31 5.35 -4.00 -11.43
CA GLY A 31 4.96 -5.32 -10.94
C GLY A 31 5.78 -5.73 -9.71
N GLY A 32 7.09 -5.47 -9.72
CA GLY A 32 7.98 -5.71 -8.59
C GLY A 32 7.64 -4.83 -7.38
N SER A 33 7.32 -3.56 -7.59
CA SER A 33 6.90 -2.64 -6.52
C SER A 33 5.58 -3.08 -5.87
N LEU A 34 4.60 -3.50 -6.68
CA LEU A 34 3.31 -4.00 -6.19
C LEU A 34 3.44 -5.34 -5.46
N LEU A 35 4.23 -6.27 -5.99
CA LEU A 35 4.50 -7.55 -5.34
C LEU A 35 5.24 -7.36 -4.01
N MET A 36 6.25 -6.50 -3.98
CA MET A 36 7.00 -6.20 -2.78
C MET A 36 6.14 -5.49 -1.74
N LEU A 37 5.26 -4.59 -2.19
CA LEU A 37 4.27 -3.95 -1.34
C LEU A 37 3.33 -4.97 -0.69
N LEU A 38 2.82 -5.92 -1.48
CA LEU A 38 1.99 -7.02 -1.00
C LEU A 38 2.73 -7.85 0.07
N VAL A 39 4.00 -8.18 -0.18
CA VAL A 39 4.86 -8.91 0.77
C VAL A 39 5.09 -8.11 2.06
N MET A 40 5.29 -6.79 1.98
CA MET A 40 5.41 -5.93 3.16
C MET A 40 4.13 -5.92 3.98
N VAL A 41 2.97 -5.74 3.33
CA VAL A 41 1.68 -5.71 4.01
C VAL A 41 1.39 -7.05 4.71
N LEU A 42 1.64 -8.17 4.02
CA LEU A 42 1.47 -9.51 4.59
C LEU A 42 2.45 -9.77 5.74
N GLY A 43 3.73 -9.42 5.56
CA GLY A 43 4.76 -9.59 6.58
C GLY A 43 4.45 -8.80 7.86
N VAL A 44 3.98 -7.56 7.71
CA VAL A 44 3.58 -6.71 8.84
C VAL A 44 2.31 -7.25 9.51
N ALA A 45 1.31 -7.71 8.75
CA ALA A 45 0.09 -8.30 9.32
C ALA A 45 0.37 -9.57 10.13
N VAL A 46 1.27 -10.42 9.62
CA VAL A 46 1.75 -11.58 10.33
C VAL A 46 2.45 -11.13 11.62
N ALA A 47 3.42 -10.21 11.54
CA ALA A 47 4.18 -9.71 12.70
C ALA A 47 3.29 -9.12 13.80
N VAL A 48 2.28 -8.33 13.44
CA VAL A 48 1.34 -7.74 14.41
C VAL A 48 0.46 -8.82 15.04
N ARG A 49 0.01 -9.82 14.28
CA ARG A 49 -0.72 -10.96 14.86
C ARG A 49 0.13 -11.73 15.88
N TRP A 50 1.43 -11.91 15.61
CA TRP A 50 2.35 -12.52 16.57
C TRP A 50 2.56 -11.67 17.82
N LEU A 51 2.67 -10.35 17.67
CA LEU A 51 2.82 -9.42 18.80
C LEU A 51 1.55 -9.39 19.66
N ASN A 52 0.37 -9.31 19.03
CA ASN A 52 -0.91 -9.26 19.73
C ASN A 52 -1.17 -10.48 20.63
N ALA A 53 -0.65 -11.66 20.26
CA ALA A 53 -0.77 -12.87 21.07
C ALA A 53 -0.03 -12.80 22.42
N SER A 54 0.87 -11.81 22.60
CA SER A 54 1.68 -11.63 23.82
C SER A 54 1.37 -10.34 24.57
N LEU A 55 0.35 -9.59 24.14
CA LEU A 55 0.02 -8.27 24.66
C LEU A 55 -1.36 -8.26 25.34
N SER A 56 -1.58 -7.29 26.22
CA SER A 56 -2.91 -7.09 26.79
C SER A 56 -3.91 -6.72 25.68
N PRO A 57 -5.20 -7.12 25.79
CA PRO A 57 -6.18 -6.95 24.72
C PRO A 57 -6.28 -5.50 24.19
N GLY A 58 -6.28 -4.51 25.08
CA GLY A 58 -6.32 -3.10 24.70
C GLY A 58 -5.09 -2.63 23.91
N LEU A 59 -3.89 -3.14 24.25
CA LEU A 59 -2.65 -2.76 23.59
C LEU A 59 -2.52 -3.45 22.23
N GLY A 60 -2.96 -4.71 22.12
CA GLY A 60 -3.04 -5.42 20.85
C GLY A 60 -4.07 -4.82 19.87
N GLN A 61 -5.20 -4.34 20.39
CA GLN A 61 -6.20 -3.63 19.60
C GLN A 61 -5.66 -2.29 19.07
N ALA A 62 -4.97 -1.51 19.92
CA ALA A 62 -4.35 -0.25 19.53
C ALA A 62 -3.27 -0.44 18.44
N LEU A 63 -2.42 -1.47 18.56
CA LEU A 63 -1.42 -1.81 17.54
C LEU A 63 -2.04 -2.23 16.22
N SER A 64 -3.15 -2.98 16.27
CA SER A 64 -3.89 -3.39 15.08
C SER A 64 -4.47 -2.18 14.35
N LEU A 65 -5.09 -1.24 15.08
CA LEU A 65 -5.60 0.01 14.50
C LEU A 65 -4.49 0.85 13.87
N LEU A 66 -3.35 1.00 14.56
CA LEU A 66 -2.19 1.73 14.04
C LEU A 66 -1.66 1.09 12.76
N GLN A 67 -1.52 -0.24 12.76
CA GLN A 67 -1.06 -0.98 11.58
C GLN A 67 -2.02 -0.80 10.40
N THR A 68 -3.32 -0.95 10.63
CA THR A 68 -4.35 -0.77 9.60
C THR A 68 -4.30 0.65 9.03
N ALA A 69 -4.19 1.67 9.89
CA ALA A 69 -4.08 3.06 9.44
C ALA A 69 -2.83 3.29 8.55
N LEU A 70 -1.68 2.73 8.93
CA LEU A 70 -0.44 2.83 8.16
C LEU A 70 -0.56 2.15 6.79
N VAL A 71 -1.06 0.91 6.75
CA VAL A 71 -1.20 0.15 5.51
C VAL A 71 -2.14 0.86 4.54
N LEU A 72 -3.31 1.32 5.01
CA LEU A 72 -4.30 1.96 4.14
C LEU A 72 -3.83 3.33 3.64
N THR A 73 -3.14 4.09 4.48
CA THR A 73 -2.51 5.35 4.06
C THR A 73 -1.51 5.10 2.94
N LEU A 74 -0.70 4.05 3.08
CA LEU A 74 0.32 3.70 2.10
C LEU A 74 -0.32 3.16 0.80
N MET A 75 -1.38 2.35 0.88
CA MET A 75 -2.15 1.93 -0.30
C MET A 75 -2.76 3.11 -1.06
N ASN A 76 -3.27 4.10 -0.33
CA ASN A 76 -3.80 5.33 -0.94
C ASN A 76 -2.72 6.10 -1.69
N GLN A 77 -1.54 6.25 -1.08
CA GLN A 77 -0.40 6.89 -1.75
C GLN A 77 0.06 6.12 -2.99
N VAL A 78 0.13 4.78 -2.92
CA VAL A 78 0.48 3.93 -4.07
C VAL A 78 -0.54 4.11 -5.20
N SER A 79 -1.83 4.16 -4.87
CA SER A 79 -2.90 4.39 -5.85
C SER A 79 -2.74 5.74 -6.56
N HIS A 80 -2.38 6.80 -5.82
CA HIS A 80 -2.11 8.12 -6.39
C HIS A 80 -0.87 8.08 -7.30
N TYR A 81 0.20 7.43 -6.85
CA TYR A 81 1.42 7.27 -7.63
C TYR A 81 1.18 6.51 -8.93
N MET A 82 0.35 5.46 -8.90
CA MET A 82 -0.01 4.70 -10.10
C MET A 82 -0.72 5.57 -11.14
N VAL A 83 -1.65 6.44 -10.72
CA VAL A 83 -2.34 7.38 -11.63
C VAL A 83 -1.32 8.35 -12.26
N ASP A 84 -0.46 8.96 -11.44
CA ASP A 84 0.57 9.88 -11.94
C ASP A 84 1.55 9.20 -12.88
N TYR A 85 1.93 7.97 -12.55
CA TYR A 85 2.83 7.17 -13.36
C TYR A 85 2.22 6.83 -14.72
N GLN A 86 0.98 6.34 -14.75
CA GLN A 86 0.28 6.02 -15.98
C GLN A 86 0.13 7.26 -16.87
N LEU A 87 -0.24 8.40 -16.29
CA LEU A 87 -0.31 9.68 -17.00
C LEU A 87 1.02 10.03 -17.65
N ARG A 88 2.11 10.11 -16.87
CA ARG A 88 3.45 10.44 -17.41
C ARG A 88 3.90 9.46 -18.49
N TRP A 89 3.66 8.17 -18.29
CA TRP A 89 3.99 7.16 -19.30
C TRP A 89 3.27 7.41 -20.62
N HIS A 90 1.97 7.72 -20.57
CA HIS A 90 1.19 8.05 -21.76
C HIS A 90 1.59 9.40 -22.38
N GLU A 91 1.98 10.38 -21.57
CA GLU A 91 2.49 11.66 -22.05
C GLU A 91 3.80 11.51 -22.83
N GLU A 92 4.70 10.65 -22.36
CA GLU A 92 6.00 10.37 -22.98
C GLU A 92 5.90 9.46 -24.22
N ASN A 93 5.02 8.45 -24.19
CA ASN A 93 5.05 7.34 -25.16
C ASN A 93 3.82 7.31 -26.09
N ASN A 94 2.76 8.08 -25.79
CA ASN A 94 1.47 7.92 -26.45
C ASN A 94 0.72 9.26 -26.64
N ALA A 95 1.47 10.35 -26.87
CA ALA A 95 0.93 11.70 -26.99
C ALA A 95 -0.15 11.85 -28.08
N GLY A 96 -0.05 11.07 -29.17
CA GLY A 96 -1.03 11.09 -30.26
C GLY A 96 -2.42 10.55 -29.90
N ASN A 97 -2.55 9.80 -28.79
CA ASN A 97 -3.81 9.16 -28.38
C ASN A 97 -4.47 9.83 -27.16
N ARG A 98 -3.98 11.01 -26.73
CA ARG A 98 -4.48 11.71 -25.51
C ARG A 98 -6.00 11.96 -25.51
N HIS A 99 -6.60 12.17 -26.67
CA HIS A 99 -8.02 12.44 -26.83
C HIS A 99 -8.88 11.17 -26.91
N ARG A 100 -8.27 9.98 -26.96
CA ARG A 100 -9.00 8.71 -27.10
C ARG A 100 -9.24 8.08 -25.74
N PHE A 101 -10.42 7.46 -25.60
CA PHE A 101 -10.74 6.64 -24.44
C PHE A 101 -9.79 5.42 -24.38
N PRO A 102 -9.29 5.00 -23.20
CA PRO A 102 -9.59 5.53 -21.85
C PRO A 102 -8.67 6.66 -21.37
N LEU A 103 -7.67 7.06 -22.16
CA LEU A 103 -6.66 8.03 -21.74
C LEU A 103 -7.22 9.43 -21.53
N SER A 104 -8.19 9.85 -22.36
CA SER A 104 -8.88 11.15 -22.18
C SER A 104 -9.54 11.24 -20.80
N VAL A 105 -10.21 10.18 -20.36
CA VAL A 105 -10.83 10.12 -19.03
C VAL A 105 -9.79 10.18 -17.92
N LEU A 106 -8.66 9.50 -18.07
CA LEU A 106 -7.59 9.51 -17.08
C LEU A 106 -6.99 10.92 -16.91
N ILE A 107 -6.82 11.67 -18.01
CA ILE A 107 -6.29 13.04 -18.00
C ILE A 107 -7.31 14.02 -17.41
N ASP A 108 -8.54 14.02 -17.94
CA ASP A 108 -9.57 14.99 -17.58
C ASP A 108 -10.06 14.81 -16.14
N TYR A 109 -10.09 13.57 -15.66
CA TYR A 109 -10.62 13.22 -14.34
C TYR A 109 -9.56 12.75 -13.34
N GLN A 110 -8.26 12.99 -13.58
CA GLN A 110 -7.17 12.54 -12.70
C GLN A 110 -7.41 12.87 -11.22
N ARG A 111 -7.89 14.10 -10.94
CA ARG A 111 -8.17 14.56 -9.57
C ARG A 111 -9.35 13.80 -8.99
N GLY A 112 -10.42 13.62 -9.77
CA GLY A 112 -11.59 12.84 -9.39
C GLY A 112 -11.23 11.39 -9.07
N ILE A 113 -10.41 10.75 -9.92
CA ILE A 113 -9.93 9.38 -9.72
C ILE A 113 -9.13 9.25 -8.41
N LYS A 114 -8.20 10.17 -8.15
CA LYS A 114 -7.43 10.19 -6.89
C LYS A 114 -8.30 10.41 -5.66
N THR A 115 -9.29 11.30 -5.75
CA THR A 115 -10.27 11.51 -4.68
C THR A 115 -11.09 10.25 -4.45
N THR A 116 -11.55 9.57 -5.50
CA THR A 116 -12.26 8.28 -5.40
C THR A 116 -11.41 7.22 -4.69
N PHE A 117 -10.12 7.11 -5.01
CA PHE A 117 -9.22 6.23 -4.26
C PHE A 117 -9.14 6.61 -2.79
N THR A 118 -8.99 7.89 -2.47
CA THR A 118 -8.94 8.33 -1.06
C THR A 118 -10.24 8.03 -0.32
N VAL A 119 -11.40 8.26 -0.93
CA VAL A 119 -12.69 7.88 -0.33
C VAL A 119 -12.78 6.36 -0.14
N PHE A 120 -12.40 5.58 -1.16
CA PHE A 120 -12.39 4.12 -1.07
C PHE A 120 -11.52 3.62 0.09
N TRP A 121 -10.29 4.12 0.21
CA TRP A 121 -9.38 3.73 1.28
C TRP A 121 -9.83 4.22 2.66
N LEU A 122 -10.47 5.39 2.76
CA LEU A 122 -11.07 5.89 3.99
C LEU A 122 -12.26 5.03 4.45
N VAL A 123 -13.15 4.66 3.53
CA VAL A 123 -14.27 3.76 3.83
C VAL A 123 -13.75 2.39 4.25
N GLY A 124 -12.76 1.85 3.54
CA GLY A 124 -12.08 0.61 3.94
C GLY A 124 -11.44 0.70 5.33
N ALA A 125 -10.86 1.86 5.68
CA ALA A 125 -10.31 2.12 7.00
C ALA A 125 -11.38 2.08 8.09
N ALA A 126 -12.51 2.75 7.85
CA ALA A 126 -13.63 2.75 8.79
C ALA A 126 -14.18 1.33 9.01
N MET A 127 -14.35 0.55 7.94
CA MET A 127 -14.83 -0.84 8.03
C MET A 127 -13.86 -1.74 8.82
N LEU A 128 -12.56 -1.63 8.55
CA LEU A 128 -11.55 -2.42 9.26
C LEU A 128 -11.41 -1.98 10.73
N ALA A 129 -11.45 -0.67 11.00
CA ALA A 129 -11.44 -0.16 12.37
C ALA A 129 -12.66 -0.63 13.16
N PHE A 130 -13.85 -0.60 12.54
CA PHE A 130 -15.06 -1.16 13.14
C PHE A 130 -14.87 -2.64 13.49
N GLY A 131 -14.39 -3.45 12.55
CA GLY A 131 -14.12 -4.88 12.79
C GLY A 131 -13.10 -5.14 13.90
N ILE A 132 -12.07 -4.30 14.02
CA ILE A 132 -11.09 -4.39 15.12
C ILE A 132 -11.71 -4.01 16.46
N LEU A 133 -12.57 -2.99 16.50
CA LEU A 133 -13.21 -2.49 17.71
C LEU A 133 -14.30 -3.42 18.25
N THR A 134 -15.11 -3.99 17.35
CA THR A 134 -16.24 -4.87 17.70
C THR A 134 -15.91 -6.35 17.63
N GLY A 135 -14.71 -6.71 17.16
CA GLY A 135 -14.27 -8.09 17.05
C GLY A 135 -14.13 -8.78 18.42
N PRO A 136 -14.27 -10.11 18.47
CA PRO A 136 -14.05 -10.85 19.70
C PRO A 136 -12.62 -10.63 20.21
N GLN A 137 -12.50 -10.19 21.47
CA GLN A 137 -11.21 -10.00 22.11
C GLN A 137 -10.56 -11.37 22.33
N PRO A 138 -9.26 -11.53 22.05
CA PRO A 138 -8.56 -12.74 22.44
C PRO A 138 -8.60 -12.84 23.98
N GLY A 139 -9.27 -13.89 24.47
CA GLY A 139 -9.32 -14.26 25.89
C GLY A 139 -8.05 -14.96 26.34
#